data_AF-A0A821UMC1-F1
#
_entry.id   AF-A0A821UMC1-F1
#
_cell.length_a   1.000
_cell.length_b   1.000
_cell.length_c   1.000
_cell.angle_alpha   90.00
_cell.angle_beta   90.00
_cell.angle_gamma   90.00
#
_symmetry.space_group_name_H-M   'P 1'
#
loop_
_entity.id
_entity.type
_entity.pdbx_description
1 polymer ?
#
loop_
_entity_poly.entity_id
_entity_poly.type
_entity_poly.pdbx_seq_one_letter_code
_entity_poly.pdbx_strand_id
1 'polypeptide(L)'
;MEQSRALNEALKLLTGLDNDSTKRANIVEYVKEKGTIAVFAYGSLIWNPCEHVEHIIPNCLLNGYTKGFICQDFIYRGTKDFKGLTMGLKPCEKSFVKGYLLMASANKLIPFIEAFIKRETPISVDGTKMDIYTYDFLPVIMPGGKTIEWALTCVANSNSQFYLPMTLSIKQQAEIMSRAYGINGTNFQYLHNTLHTYRHLSLIDTFTVDMEELYATVLIYRQYLTKYERQWLESFEKLTTRDERELAIKLQRTNNVRMRKQNLFARICSIEPVVFPKYNRMVSV
;
A
#
# COMPACT_ATOMS: atom_id res chain seq x y z
N MET A 1 -8.22 35.21 -0.84
CA MET A 1 -9.50 34.68 -1.35
C MET A 1 -9.28 33.59 -2.41
N GLU A 2 -8.49 33.85 -3.46
CA GLU A 2 -8.24 32.87 -4.53
C GLU A 2 -7.56 31.57 -4.04
N GLN A 3 -6.49 31.68 -3.24
CA GLN A 3 -5.81 30.52 -2.66
C GLN A 3 -6.71 29.68 -1.75
N SER A 4 -7.55 30.32 -0.93
CA SER A 4 -8.53 29.64 -0.07
C SER A 4 -9.56 28.85 -0.88
N ARG A 5 -10.02 29.43 -1.99
CA ARG A 5 -10.92 28.74 -2.93
C ARG A 5 -10.21 27.56 -3.59
N ALA A 6 -9.00 27.76 -4.11
CA ALA A 6 -8.21 26.69 -4.73
C ALA A 6 -7.95 25.54 -3.75
N LEU A 7 -7.61 25.84 -2.50
CA LEU A 7 -7.42 24.84 -1.46
C LEU A 7 -8.71 24.06 -1.20
N ASN A 8 -9.84 24.75 -1.05
CA ASN A 8 -11.13 24.07 -0.87
C ASN A 8 -11.46 23.12 -2.04
N GLU A 9 -11.19 23.53 -3.28
CA GLU A 9 -11.38 22.65 -4.45
C GLU A 9 -10.42 21.46 -4.45
N ALA A 10 -9.15 21.65 -4.07
CA ALA A 10 -8.20 20.54 -3.94
C ALA A 10 -8.65 19.55 -2.84
N LEU A 11 -9.12 20.04 -1.69
CA LEU A 11 -9.61 19.21 -0.60
C LEU A 11 -10.86 18.40 -0.97
N LYS A 12 -11.69 18.86 -1.91
CA LYS A 12 -12.84 18.08 -2.41
C LYS A 12 -12.42 16.80 -3.13
N LEU A 13 -11.19 16.72 -3.63
CA LEU A 13 -10.68 15.53 -4.32
C LEU A 13 -10.31 14.40 -3.35
N LEU A 14 -10.18 14.71 -2.06
CA LEU A 14 -9.83 13.78 -1.01
C LEU A 14 -11.10 13.11 -0.44
N THR A 15 -11.25 11.81 -0.68
CA THR A 15 -12.35 11.01 -0.13
C THR A 15 -12.42 11.10 1.39
N GLY A 16 -13.59 11.40 1.94
CA GLY A 16 -13.79 11.68 3.37
C GLY A 16 -13.85 13.17 3.69
N LEU A 17 -13.29 14.02 2.82
CA LEU A 17 -13.47 15.47 2.87
C LEU A 17 -14.41 15.98 1.78
N ASP A 18 -14.72 15.18 0.76
CA ASP A 18 -15.49 15.51 -0.45
C ASP A 18 -16.92 15.97 -0.18
N ASN A 19 -17.57 15.49 0.87
CA ASN A 19 -18.94 15.88 1.24
C ASN A 19 -19.03 16.70 2.54
N ASP A 20 -17.91 16.99 3.21
CA ASP A 20 -17.89 17.75 4.48
C ASP A 20 -17.43 19.19 4.25
N SER A 21 -18.37 20.06 3.83
CA SER A 21 -18.09 21.48 3.57
C SER A 21 -17.65 22.24 4.81
N THR A 22 -18.22 21.92 5.98
CA THR A 22 -17.90 22.57 7.26
C THR A 22 -16.46 22.27 7.66
N LYS A 23 -16.05 21.00 7.61
CA LYS A 23 -14.67 20.60 7.94
C LYS A 23 -13.66 21.21 6.98
N ARG A 24 -13.95 21.24 5.67
CA ARG A 24 -13.09 21.93 4.70
C ARG A 24 -12.96 23.43 4.99
N ALA A 25 -14.04 24.12 5.35
CA ALA A 25 -13.99 25.53 5.70
C ALA A 25 -13.07 25.78 6.92
N ASN A 26 -13.17 24.93 7.95
CA ASN A 26 -12.29 25.00 9.12
C ASN A 26 -10.82 24.75 8.77
N ILE A 27 -10.53 23.76 7.92
CA ILE A 27 -9.17 23.49 7.41
C ILE A 27 -8.62 24.71 6.68
N VAL A 28 -9.42 25.30 5.78
CA VAL A 28 -9.01 26.45 4.98
C VAL A 28 -8.68 27.65 5.86
N GLU A 29 -9.49 27.92 6.89
CA GLU A 29 -9.20 29.01 7.82
C GLU A 29 -7.97 28.73 8.68
N TYR A 30 -7.81 27.50 9.19
CA TYR A 30 -6.61 27.09 9.94
C TYR A 30 -5.34 27.28 9.09
N VAL A 31 -5.36 26.80 7.86
CA VAL A 31 -4.23 26.90 6.92
C VAL A 31 -3.91 28.37 6.60
N LYS A 32 -4.94 29.20 6.42
CA LYS A 32 -4.79 30.64 6.17
C LYS A 32 -4.17 31.35 7.38
N GLU A 33 -4.57 30.99 8.60
CA GLU A 33 -4.00 31.53 9.84
C GLU A 33 -2.54 31.10 10.03
N LYS A 34 -2.23 29.81 9.84
CA LYS A 34 -0.88 29.28 10.06
C LYS A 34 0.09 29.57 8.90
N GLY A 35 -0.43 29.83 7.70
CA GLY A 35 0.36 30.01 6.48
C GLY A 35 1.07 28.74 5.98
N THR A 36 0.70 27.58 6.51
CA THR A 36 1.32 26.28 6.19
C THR A 36 0.28 25.17 6.21
N ILE A 37 0.53 24.11 5.44
CA ILE A 37 -0.18 22.82 5.55
C ILE A 37 0.83 21.72 5.89
N ALA A 38 0.38 20.71 6.63
CA ALA A 38 1.19 19.57 7.00
C ALA A 38 0.50 18.26 6.60
N VAL A 39 1.29 17.31 6.13
CA VAL A 39 0.90 15.91 5.92
C VAL A 39 1.63 15.03 6.93
N PHE A 40 0.89 14.25 7.71
CA PHE A 40 1.46 13.22 8.57
C PHE A 40 1.73 11.94 7.77
N ALA A 41 3.00 11.60 7.65
CA ALA A 41 3.52 10.45 6.94
C ALA A 41 3.90 9.33 7.92
N TYR A 42 3.26 8.16 7.79
CA TYR A 42 3.58 6.96 8.59
C TYR A 42 4.06 5.77 7.73
N GLY A 43 3.91 5.85 6.41
CA GLY A 43 4.32 4.83 5.44
C GLY A 43 5.35 5.35 4.43
N SER A 44 5.16 5.06 3.14
CA SER A 44 6.14 5.37 2.08
C SER A 44 6.51 6.83 1.94
N LEU A 45 5.67 7.74 2.41
CA LEU A 45 5.95 9.18 2.43
C LEU A 45 7.20 9.53 3.25
N ILE A 46 7.64 8.67 4.17
CA ILE A 46 8.85 8.92 4.95
C ILE A 46 10.12 8.79 4.08
N TRP A 47 10.23 7.76 3.23
CA TRP A 47 11.44 7.51 2.41
C TRP A 47 11.30 7.91 0.94
N ASN A 48 10.08 8.23 0.48
CA ASN A 48 9.82 8.66 -0.89
C ASN A 48 8.81 9.84 -0.92
N PRO A 49 9.10 10.98 -0.28
CA PRO A 49 8.14 12.07 -0.13
C PRO A 49 7.57 12.55 -1.48
N CYS A 50 6.37 13.13 -1.46
CA CYS A 50 5.82 13.80 -2.65
C CYS A 50 6.60 15.09 -2.97
N GLU A 51 6.35 15.63 -4.16
CA GLU A 51 6.96 16.90 -4.60
C GLU A 51 6.48 18.08 -3.75
N HIS A 52 7.22 19.19 -3.80
CA HIS A 52 6.92 20.46 -3.12
C HIS A 52 6.95 20.46 -1.58
N VAL A 53 7.49 19.41 -0.95
CA VAL A 53 7.84 19.45 0.49
C VAL A 53 8.93 20.49 0.74
N GLU A 54 8.70 21.40 1.68
CA GLU A 54 9.65 22.46 2.05
C GLU A 54 10.33 22.18 3.39
N HIS A 55 9.60 21.61 4.34
CA HIS A 55 10.12 21.25 5.65
C HIS A 55 9.67 19.84 6.05
N ILE A 56 10.55 19.13 6.74
CA ILE A 56 10.28 17.81 7.30
C ILE A 56 10.55 17.86 8.80
N ILE A 57 9.53 17.55 9.59
CA ILE A 57 9.67 17.40 11.05
C ILE A 57 9.63 15.90 11.37
N PRO A 58 10.74 15.31 11.82
CA PRO A 58 10.81 13.88 12.13
C PRO A 58 10.23 13.56 13.51
N ASN A 59 10.04 12.27 13.79
CA ASN A 59 9.69 11.73 15.13
C ASN A 59 8.41 12.34 15.76
N CYS A 60 7.45 12.68 14.91
CA CYS A 60 6.12 13.12 15.31
C CYS A 60 5.27 11.93 15.75
N LEU A 61 4.26 12.19 16.56
CA LEU A 61 3.41 11.18 17.18
C LEU A 61 1.94 11.48 16.92
N LEU A 62 1.22 10.45 16.46
CA LEU A 62 -0.23 10.44 16.32
C LEU A 62 -0.83 9.46 17.33
N ASN A 63 -1.62 9.95 18.29
CA ASN A 63 -2.30 9.14 19.30
C ASN A 63 -3.65 8.64 18.81
N GLY A 64 -4.15 7.54 19.39
CA GLY A 64 -5.49 7.01 19.11
C GLY A 64 -5.58 6.22 17.81
N TYR A 65 -4.44 5.90 17.20
CA TYR A 65 -4.36 5.11 15.98
C TYR A 65 -3.29 4.03 16.09
N THR A 66 -3.48 2.97 15.32
CA THR A 66 -2.47 1.95 15.03
C THR A 66 -2.34 1.83 13.52
N LYS A 67 -1.19 1.32 13.06
CA LYS A 67 -0.94 1.04 11.66
C LYS A 67 -0.67 -0.46 11.47
N GLY A 68 -0.85 -0.94 10.26
CA GLY A 68 -0.47 -2.30 9.89
C GLY A 68 -0.70 -2.56 8.40
N PHE A 69 -0.29 -3.72 7.91
CA PHE A 69 -0.51 -4.15 6.53
C PHE A 69 -1.96 -4.66 6.35
N ILE A 70 -2.91 -3.74 6.45
CA ILE A 70 -4.37 -4.01 6.53
C ILE A 70 -5.13 -3.69 5.23
N CYS A 71 -4.43 -3.22 4.19
CA CYS A 71 -5.02 -2.92 2.89
C CYS A 71 -4.44 -3.86 1.83
N GLN A 72 -5.30 -4.46 1.02
CA GLN A 72 -4.90 -5.26 -0.13
C GLN A 72 -4.60 -4.34 -1.32
N ASP A 73 -3.53 -4.63 -2.06
CA ASP A 73 -3.08 -3.84 -3.20
C ASP A 73 -2.80 -4.73 -4.42
N PHE A 74 -3.38 -4.39 -5.57
CA PHE A 74 -3.13 -5.10 -6.83
C PHE A 74 -2.56 -4.20 -7.94
N ILE A 75 -2.12 -2.99 -7.58
CA ILE A 75 -1.54 -2.00 -8.48
C ILE A 75 -0.09 -1.73 -8.09
N TYR A 76 0.16 -1.17 -6.90
CA TYR A 76 1.48 -0.66 -6.54
C TYR A 76 2.41 -1.74 -6.02
N ARG A 77 1.94 -2.57 -5.09
CA ARG A 77 2.71 -3.64 -4.43
C ARG A 77 2.18 -5.04 -4.74
N GLY A 78 1.21 -5.14 -5.62
CA GLY A 78 0.65 -6.40 -6.08
C GLY A 78 0.16 -6.37 -7.52
N THR A 79 -0.38 -7.50 -7.93
CA THR A 79 -1.13 -7.70 -9.18
C THR A 79 -2.43 -8.43 -8.89
N LYS A 80 -3.32 -8.55 -9.90
CA LYS A 80 -4.55 -9.35 -9.76
C LYS A 80 -4.28 -10.81 -9.36
N ASP A 81 -3.18 -11.39 -9.84
CA ASP A 81 -2.76 -12.77 -9.53
C ASP A 81 -2.02 -12.88 -8.19
N PHE A 82 -1.18 -11.88 -7.88
CA PHE A 82 -0.37 -11.81 -6.65
C PHE A 82 -0.65 -10.50 -5.93
N LYS A 83 -1.81 -10.43 -5.27
CA LYS A 83 -2.21 -9.28 -4.46
C LYS A 83 -1.20 -9.07 -3.35
N GLY A 84 -0.76 -7.83 -3.17
CA GLY A 84 0.10 -7.41 -2.06
C GLY A 84 -0.70 -6.79 -0.92
N LEU A 85 0.03 -6.37 0.10
CA LEU A 85 -0.44 -5.68 1.27
C LEU A 85 0.26 -4.32 1.41
N THR A 86 -0.52 -3.28 1.66
CA THR A 86 -0.04 -1.92 1.94
C THR A 86 -0.46 -1.49 3.34
N MET A 87 0.26 -0.50 3.86
CA MET A 87 0.07 -0.03 5.22
C MET A 87 -1.16 0.87 5.32
N GLY A 88 -2.09 0.50 6.20
CA GLY A 88 -3.24 1.33 6.56
C GLY A 88 -3.13 1.81 8.01
N LEU A 89 -3.74 2.97 8.27
CA LEU A 89 -3.91 3.54 9.59
C LEU A 89 -5.36 3.31 10.04
N LYS A 90 -5.60 2.80 11.25
CA LYS A 90 -6.95 2.61 11.79
C LYS A 90 -7.05 3.07 13.25
N PRO A 91 -8.23 3.54 13.70
CA PRO A 91 -8.42 3.93 15.09
C PRO A 91 -8.08 2.80 16.08
N CYS A 92 -7.39 3.16 17.17
CA CYS A 92 -7.06 2.30 18.30
C CYS A 92 -6.67 3.19 19.50
N GLU A 93 -7.59 3.37 20.44
CA GLU A 93 -7.47 4.39 21.50
C GLU A 93 -6.18 4.28 22.34
N LYS A 94 -5.73 3.05 22.62
CA LYS A 94 -4.55 2.78 23.46
C LYS A 94 -3.28 2.57 22.64
N SER A 95 -3.21 3.19 21.46
CA SER A 95 -2.10 3.06 20.53
C SER A 95 -1.63 4.43 20.03
N PHE A 96 -0.40 4.45 19.54
CA PHE A 96 0.18 5.60 18.87
C PHE A 96 0.98 5.15 17.66
N VAL A 97 1.18 6.07 16.72
CA VAL A 97 1.99 5.88 15.52
C VAL A 97 3.06 6.95 15.47
N LYS A 98 4.30 6.53 15.17
CA LYS A 98 5.41 7.44 14.90
C LYS A 98 5.48 7.73 13.41
N GLY A 99 5.79 8.98 13.08
CA GLY A 99 5.83 9.43 11.70
C GLY A 99 6.48 10.79 11.55
N TYR A 100 6.35 11.33 10.36
CA TYR A 100 6.97 12.58 9.92
C TYR A 100 5.87 13.57 9.57
N LEU A 101 6.10 14.86 9.80
CA LEU A 101 5.29 15.91 9.19
C LEU A 101 6.02 16.45 7.99
N LEU A 102 5.40 16.33 6.82
CA LEU A 102 5.83 16.94 5.57
C LEU A 102 5.07 18.25 5.39
N MET A 103 5.75 19.37 5.26
CA MET A 103 5.12 20.69 5.31
C MET A 103 5.43 21.51 4.06
N ALA A 104 4.44 22.32 3.66
CA ALA A 104 4.58 23.33 2.63
C ALA A 104 3.99 24.66 3.12
N SER A 105 4.63 25.77 2.76
CA SER A 105 4.17 27.13 3.03
C SER A 105 3.09 27.57 2.04
N ALA A 106 2.48 28.72 2.31
CA ALA A 106 1.45 29.32 1.46
C ALA A 106 1.83 29.34 -0.04
N ASN A 107 3.09 29.61 -0.40
CA ASN A 107 3.48 29.71 -1.81
C ASN A 107 3.48 28.38 -2.58
N LYS A 108 3.58 27.23 -1.88
CA LYS A 108 3.62 25.89 -2.49
C LYS A 108 2.45 24.99 -2.08
N LEU A 109 1.47 25.56 -1.39
CA LEU A 109 0.41 24.80 -0.77
C LEU A 109 -0.41 23.96 -1.75
N ILE A 110 -0.86 24.58 -2.85
CA ILE A 110 -1.69 23.91 -3.86
C ILE A 110 -0.90 22.83 -4.60
N PRO A 111 0.29 23.13 -5.18
CA PRO A 111 1.11 22.09 -5.82
C PRO A 111 1.47 20.93 -4.88
N PHE A 112 1.72 21.20 -3.60
CA PHE A 112 2.01 20.16 -2.60
C PHE A 112 0.83 19.22 -2.38
N ILE A 113 -0.38 19.74 -2.22
CA ILE A 113 -1.58 18.92 -2.03
C ILE A 113 -1.95 18.16 -3.30
N GLU A 114 -1.82 18.77 -4.48
CA GLU A 114 -2.02 18.08 -5.75
C GLU A 114 -1.02 16.93 -5.96
N ALA A 115 0.25 17.16 -5.63
CA ALA A 115 1.29 16.12 -5.68
C ALA A 115 1.01 14.98 -4.68
N PHE A 116 0.52 15.30 -3.49
CA PHE A 116 0.08 14.33 -2.50
C PHE A 116 -1.11 13.49 -3.03
N ILE A 117 -2.18 14.13 -3.53
CA ILE A 117 -3.35 13.45 -4.09
C ILE A 117 -2.97 12.51 -5.23
N LYS A 118 -2.14 12.99 -6.16
CA LYS A 118 -1.66 12.21 -7.32
C LYS A 118 -0.90 10.95 -6.89
N ARG A 119 -0.15 11.03 -5.80
CA ARG A 119 0.67 9.93 -5.27
C ARG A 119 -0.16 8.91 -4.49
N GLU A 120 -1.11 9.37 -3.68
CA GLU A 120 -1.89 8.53 -2.77
C GLU A 120 -3.20 8.00 -3.38
N THR A 121 -3.48 8.32 -4.66
CA THR A 121 -4.65 7.82 -5.39
C THR A 121 -4.23 6.80 -6.45
N PRO A 122 -4.23 5.48 -6.14
CA PRO A 122 -3.87 4.45 -7.10
C PRO A 122 -4.93 4.34 -8.19
N ILE A 123 -4.50 4.50 -9.44
CA ILE A 123 -5.31 4.27 -10.64
C ILE A 123 -4.56 3.26 -11.51
N SER A 124 -5.21 2.15 -11.83
CA SER A 124 -4.66 1.12 -12.73
C SER A 124 -4.78 1.56 -14.19
N VAL A 125 -4.09 0.85 -15.08
CA VAL A 125 -4.15 1.07 -16.53
C VAL A 125 -5.56 0.92 -17.09
N ASP A 126 -6.41 0.08 -16.49
CA ASP A 126 -7.83 -0.10 -16.88
C ASP A 126 -8.78 0.95 -16.25
N GLY A 127 -8.23 1.97 -15.57
CA GLY A 127 -9.01 3.04 -14.93
C GLY A 127 -9.59 2.68 -13.57
N THR A 128 -9.31 1.49 -13.03
CA THR A 128 -9.75 1.10 -11.68
C THR A 128 -9.04 1.95 -10.64
N LYS A 129 -9.80 2.80 -9.94
CA LYS A 129 -9.34 3.52 -8.76
C LYS A 129 -9.40 2.60 -7.54
N MET A 130 -8.31 2.50 -6.78
CA MET A 130 -8.34 1.83 -5.48
C MET A 130 -8.63 2.84 -4.38
N ASP A 131 -9.80 2.74 -3.77
CA ASP A 131 -10.27 3.59 -2.68
C ASP A 131 -9.74 3.13 -1.30
N ILE A 132 -8.47 2.71 -1.24
CA ILE A 132 -7.84 2.13 -0.04
C ILE A 132 -7.75 3.10 1.15
N TYR A 133 -7.80 4.41 0.88
CA TYR A 133 -7.72 5.44 1.91
C TYR A 133 -8.90 6.39 1.84
N THR A 134 -9.37 6.79 3.03
CA THR A 134 -10.02 8.06 3.26
C THR A 134 -8.98 9.03 3.83
N TYR A 135 -9.27 10.32 3.82
CA TYR A 135 -8.34 11.35 4.26
C TYR A 135 -8.94 12.16 5.39
N ASP A 136 -8.11 12.44 6.39
CA ASP A 136 -8.49 13.24 7.54
C ASP A 136 -7.37 14.17 7.98
N PHE A 137 -7.72 15.23 8.69
CA PHE A 137 -6.79 16.09 9.39
C PHE A 137 -6.84 15.78 10.87
N LEU A 138 -5.72 15.29 11.39
CA LEU A 138 -5.61 14.81 12.76
C LEU A 138 -4.58 15.63 13.55
N PRO A 139 -4.75 15.74 14.88
CA PRO A 139 -3.76 16.38 15.74
C PRO A 139 -2.51 15.50 15.85
N VAL A 140 -1.35 16.10 15.61
CA VAL A 140 -0.05 15.41 15.66
C VAL A 140 0.91 16.15 16.58
N ILE A 141 1.48 15.41 17.53
CA ILE A 141 2.43 15.90 18.51
C ILE A 141 3.83 15.88 17.91
N MET A 142 4.47 17.03 17.83
CA MET A 142 5.85 17.19 17.39
C MET A 142 6.84 16.85 18.52
N PRO A 143 8.12 16.60 18.20
CA PRO A 143 9.17 16.59 19.21
C PRO A 143 9.13 17.86 20.07
N GLY A 144 9.24 17.70 21.39
CA GLY A 144 9.10 18.80 22.35
C GLY A 144 7.66 19.09 22.81
N GLY A 145 6.65 18.34 22.31
CA GLY A 145 5.29 18.35 22.87
C GLY A 145 4.32 19.35 22.24
N LYS A 146 4.78 20.23 21.34
CA LYS A 146 3.89 21.12 20.58
C LYS A 146 3.03 20.30 19.60
N THR A 147 1.75 20.63 19.49
CA THR A 147 0.82 19.93 18.59
C THR A 147 0.52 20.76 17.34
N ILE A 148 0.55 20.13 16.17
CA ILE A 148 -0.13 20.61 14.96
C ILE A 148 -1.55 20.06 15.02
N GLU A 149 -2.56 20.93 15.13
CA GLU A 149 -3.95 20.52 15.32
C GLU A 149 -4.56 19.86 14.08
N TRP A 150 -4.13 20.30 12.90
CA TRP A 150 -4.64 19.84 11.61
C TRP A 150 -3.48 19.40 10.72
N ALA A 151 -3.15 18.10 10.74
CA ALA A 151 -2.23 17.47 9.80
C ALA A 151 -2.97 16.45 8.94
N LEU A 152 -2.96 16.64 7.61
CA LEU A 152 -3.56 15.72 6.65
C LEU A 152 -2.90 14.35 6.72
N THR A 153 -3.66 13.27 6.73
CA THR A 153 -3.11 11.92 6.66
C THR A 153 -4.04 10.97 5.93
N CYS A 154 -3.49 9.83 5.50
CA CYS A 154 -4.26 8.73 4.95
C CYS A 154 -4.78 7.85 6.08
N VAL A 155 -6.08 7.55 6.08
CA VAL A 155 -6.72 6.60 7.01
C VAL A 155 -7.23 5.43 6.17
N ALA A 156 -7.06 4.20 6.64
CA ALA A 156 -7.58 3.03 5.92
C ALA A 156 -9.09 3.15 5.76
N ASN A 157 -9.59 3.04 4.53
CA ASN A 157 -11.02 3.08 4.25
C ASN A 157 -11.65 1.74 4.61
N SER A 158 -12.25 1.63 5.79
CA SER A 158 -12.87 0.37 6.26
C SER A 158 -14.05 -0.10 5.41
N ASN A 159 -14.63 0.77 4.57
CA ASN A 159 -15.71 0.43 3.65
C ASN A 159 -15.21 -0.03 2.28
N SER A 160 -13.91 0.10 2.01
CA SER A 160 -13.32 -0.37 0.76
C SER A 160 -13.30 -1.89 0.71
N GLN A 161 -13.60 -2.47 -0.45
CA GLN A 161 -13.40 -3.90 -0.72
C GLN A 161 -11.93 -4.35 -0.56
N PHE A 162 -10.99 -3.40 -0.53
CA PHE A 162 -9.57 -3.66 -0.36
C PHE A 162 -9.14 -3.62 1.11
N TYR A 163 -10.00 -3.20 2.02
CA TYR A 163 -9.74 -3.30 3.45
C TYR A 163 -9.87 -4.74 3.91
N LEU A 164 -8.88 -5.21 4.69
CA LEU A 164 -8.93 -6.55 5.27
C LEU A 164 -9.75 -6.50 6.56
N PRO A 165 -10.96 -7.09 6.60
CA PRO A 165 -11.84 -7.00 7.77
C PRO A 165 -11.26 -7.72 8.99
N MET A 166 -10.48 -8.79 8.74
CA MET A 166 -9.73 -9.50 9.77
C MET A 166 -8.24 -9.22 9.61
N THR A 167 -7.57 -8.95 10.73
CA THR A 167 -6.12 -8.81 10.74
C THR A 167 -5.50 -10.17 10.43
N LEU A 168 -4.75 -10.24 9.33
CA LEU A 168 -4.00 -11.45 8.97
C LEU A 168 -2.92 -11.72 10.01
N SER A 169 -2.69 -12.99 10.33
CA SER A 169 -1.53 -13.38 11.13
C SER A 169 -0.22 -13.01 10.42
N ILE A 170 0.87 -12.87 11.19
CA ILE A 170 2.21 -12.60 10.65
C ILE A 170 2.59 -13.61 9.56
N LYS A 171 2.27 -14.90 9.74
CA LYS A 171 2.53 -15.95 8.75
C LYS A 171 1.75 -15.75 7.45
N GLN A 172 0.46 -15.40 7.53
CA GLN A 172 -0.36 -15.12 6.34
C GLN A 172 0.12 -13.88 5.60
N GLN A 173 0.48 -12.81 6.33
CA GLN A 173 1.08 -11.62 5.74
C GLN A 173 2.41 -11.97 5.06
N ALA A 174 3.27 -12.75 5.72
CA ALA A 174 4.56 -13.14 5.20
C ALA A 174 4.47 -13.97 3.92
N GLU A 175 3.51 -14.91 3.87
CA GLU A 175 3.23 -15.70 2.67
C GLU A 175 2.92 -14.80 1.48
N ILE A 176 2.02 -13.82 1.66
CA ILE A 176 1.64 -12.86 0.62
C ILE A 176 2.84 -11.99 0.22
N MET A 177 3.46 -11.33 1.20
CA MET A 177 4.49 -10.33 0.95
C MET A 177 5.79 -10.92 0.39
N SER A 178 6.04 -12.22 0.60
CA SER A 178 7.19 -12.93 0.03
C SER A 178 7.12 -13.08 -1.49
N ARG A 179 5.91 -13.05 -2.06
CA ARG A 179 5.63 -13.32 -3.48
C ARG A 179 5.07 -12.13 -4.24
N ALA A 180 4.37 -11.22 -3.56
CA ALA A 180 3.64 -10.13 -4.21
C ALA A 180 4.57 -9.06 -4.81
N TYR A 181 4.16 -8.54 -5.97
CA TYR A 181 4.86 -7.51 -6.72
C TYR A 181 3.89 -6.65 -7.52
N GLY A 182 4.20 -5.37 -7.70
CA GLY A 182 3.41 -4.44 -8.49
C GLY A 182 4.28 -3.37 -9.16
N ILE A 183 3.66 -2.33 -9.72
CA ILE A 183 4.36 -1.30 -10.51
C ILE A 183 5.36 -0.46 -9.67
N ASN A 184 5.21 -0.44 -8.35
CA ASN A 184 6.12 0.23 -7.43
C ASN A 184 7.19 -0.70 -6.83
N GLY A 185 7.32 -1.94 -7.32
CA GLY A 185 8.29 -2.93 -6.87
C GLY A 185 7.63 -4.07 -6.07
N THR A 186 8.45 -4.91 -5.45
CA THR A 186 7.95 -6.03 -4.64
C THR A 186 7.32 -5.54 -3.33
N ASN A 187 6.43 -6.35 -2.78
CA ASN A 187 5.88 -6.08 -1.47
C ASN A 187 6.93 -6.27 -0.36
N PHE A 188 7.88 -7.19 -0.57
CA PHE A 188 9.07 -7.33 0.26
C PHE A 188 9.93 -6.06 0.27
N GLN A 189 10.21 -5.43 -0.88
CA GLN A 189 10.91 -4.14 -0.93
C GLN A 189 10.18 -3.06 -0.14
N TYR A 190 8.84 -3.04 -0.18
CA TYR A 190 8.05 -2.10 0.60
C TYR A 190 8.26 -2.30 2.12
N LEU A 191 8.16 -3.54 2.60
CA LEU A 191 8.42 -3.87 4.00
C LEU A 191 9.86 -3.56 4.41
N HIS A 192 10.83 -3.96 3.58
CA HIS A 192 12.25 -3.72 3.81
C HIS A 192 12.54 -2.23 3.97
N ASN A 193 12.10 -1.41 3.00
CA ASN A 193 12.31 0.03 3.04
C ASN A 193 11.63 0.67 4.24
N THR A 194 10.41 0.22 4.57
CA THR A 194 9.69 0.69 5.77
C THR A 194 10.54 0.41 7.01
N LEU A 195 10.88 -0.85 7.25
CA LEU A 195 11.57 -1.25 8.47
C LEU A 195 12.96 -0.61 8.57
N HIS A 196 13.72 -0.61 7.49
CA HIS A 196 15.05 0.01 7.46
C HIS A 196 14.97 1.51 7.76
N THR A 197 13.98 2.20 7.20
CA THR A 197 13.72 3.62 7.48
C THR A 197 13.38 3.84 8.95
N TYR A 198 12.50 3.01 9.52
CA TYR A 198 12.14 3.09 10.94
C TYR A 198 13.34 2.89 11.86
N ARG A 199 14.17 1.87 11.59
CA ARG A 199 15.40 1.60 12.33
C ARG A 199 16.40 2.75 12.22
N HIS A 200 16.66 3.22 11.00
CA HIS A 200 17.62 4.30 10.75
C HIS A 200 17.23 5.58 11.50
N LEU A 201 15.93 5.86 11.57
CA LEU A 201 15.37 7.06 12.19
C LEU A 201 14.99 6.86 13.66
N SER A 202 15.26 5.68 14.23
CA SER A 202 14.89 5.31 15.60
C SER A 202 13.41 5.57 15.93
N LEU A 203 12.52 5.33 14.97
CA LEU A 203 11.08 5.42 15.17
C LEU A 203 10.59 4.14 15.82
N ILE A 204 9.94 4.28 16.97
CA ILE A 204 9.37 3.16 17.73
C ILE A 204 7.92 3.49 18.06
N ASP A 205 7.02 2.62 17.64
CA ASP A 205 5.58 2.69 17.93
C ASP A 205 4.97 1.30 18.14
N THR A 206 3.64 1.25 18.34
CA THR A 206 2.95 0.02 18.75
C THR A 206 3.03 -1.12 17.74
N PHE A 207 3.27 -0.83 16.46
CA PHE A 207 3.40 -1.85 15.41
C PHE A 207 4.85 -2.25 15.12
N THR A 208 5.83 -1.64 15.80
CA THR A 208 7.25 -1.85 15.48
C THR A 208 7.67 -3.31 15.71
N VAL A 209 7.23 -3.95 16.80
CA VAL A 209 7.56 -5.37 17.09
C VAL A 209 6.97 -6.30 16.04
N ASP A 210 5.69 -6.13 15.71
CA ASP A 210 5.02 -6.93 14.68
C ASP A 210 5.68 -6.74 13.30
N MET A 211 6.14 -5.53 12.98
CA MET A 211 6.85 -5.24 11.72
C MET A 211 8.20 -5.99 11.65
N GLU A 212 8.93 -6.04 12.76
CA GLU A 212 10.20 -6.78 12.89
C GLU A 212 9.99 -8.29 12.71
N GLU A 213 8.99 -8.85 13.41
CA GLU A 213 8.63 -10.26 13.29
C GLU A 213 8.17 -10.60 11.87
N LEU A 214 7.36 -9.73 11.26
CA LEU A 214 6.92 -9.87 9.88
C LEU A 214 8.08 -9.90 8.91
N TYR A 215 9.05 -9.00 9.06
CA TYR A 215 10.22 -8.96 8.18
C TYR A 215 11.04 -10.24 8.29
N ALA A 216 11.33 -10.71 9.51
CA ALA A 216 12.03 -11.97 9.72
C ALA A 216 11.26 -13.16 9.11
N THR A 217 9.93 -13.18 9.28
CA THR A 217 9.08 -14.25 8.73
C THR A 217 9.04 -14.20 7.20
N VAL A 218 8.99 -13.02 6.57
CA VAL A 218 9.05 -12.90 5.10
C VAL A 218 10.38 -13.46 4.57
N LEU A 219 11.51 -13.20 5.26
CA LEU A 219 12.80 -13.77 4.84
C LEU A 219 12.78 -15.30 4.86
N ILE A 220 12.16 -15.91 5.87
CA ILE A 220 11.96 -17.37 5.96
C ILE A 220 11.10 -17.85 4.78
N TYR A 221 9.95 -17.21 4.53
CA TYR A 221 9.05 -17.59 3.42
C TYR A 221 9.73 -17.46 2.05
N ARG A 222 10.62 -16.48 1.87
CA ARG A 222 11.41 -16.32 0.64
C ARG A 222 12.38 -17.49 0.40
N GLN A 223 12.82 -18.20 1.45
CA GLN A 223 13.65 -19.40 1.30
C GLN A 223 12.87 -20.59 0.72
N TYR A 224 11.54 -20.63 0.92
CA TYR A 224 10.65 -21.67 0.37
C TYR A 224 10.15 -21.37 -1.05
N LEU A 225 10.51 -20.23 -1.64
CA LEU A 225 10.26 -19.95 -3.05
C LEU A 225 11.02 -20.94 -3.93
N THR A 226 10.41 -21.34 -5.03
CA THR A 226 11.12 -22.09 -6.07
C THR A 226 12.30 -21.28 -6.60
N LYS A 227 13.32 -21.97 -7.16
CA LYS A 227 14.48 -21.30 -7.76
C LYS A 227 14.06 -20.26 -8.80
N TYR A 228 13.07 -20.58 -9.63
CA TYR A 228 12.54 -19.67 -10.66
C TYR A 228 11.90 -18.42 -10.03
N GLU A 229 11.00 -18.59 -9.06
CA GLU A 229 10.33 -17.46 -8.41
C GLU A 229 11.31 -16.52 -7.72
N ARG A 230 12.30 -17.09 -7.03
CA ARG A 230 13.34 -16.31 -6.36
C ARG A 230 14.15 -15.49 -7.36
N GLN A 231 14.69 -16.13 -8.41
CA GLN A 231 15.48 -15.46 -9.44
C GLN A 231 14.69 -14.37 -10.17
N TRP A 232 13.41 -14.64 -10.44
CA TRP A 232 12.52 -13.67 -11.07
C TRP A 232 12.29 -12.46 -10.16
N LEU A 233 11.95 -12.67 -8.89
CA LEU A 233 11.75 -11.57 -7.93
C LEU A 233 13.04 -10.76 -7.73
N GLU A 234 14.20 -11.40 -7.58
CA GLU A 234 15.50 -10.72 -7.45
C GLU A 234 15.84 -9.88 -8.70
N SER A 235 15.45 -10.35 -9.88
CA SER A 235 15.63 -9.59 -11.12
C SER A 235 14.65 -8.43 -11.22
N PHE A 236 13.39 -8.65 -10.82
CA PHE A 236 12.35 -7.63 -10.78
C PHE A 236 12.69 -6.51 -9.78
N GLU A 237 13.29 -6.85 -8.64
CA GLU A 237 13.71 -5.91 -7.60
C GLU A 237 14.81 -4.94 -8.08
N LYS A 238 15.57 -5.29 -9.13
CA LYS A 238 16.60 -4.43 -9.74
C LYS A 238 16.05 -3.40 -10.72
N LEU A 239 14.79 -3.53 -11.14
CA LEU A 239 14.16 -2.58 -12.06
C LEU A 239 13.91 -1.25 -11.36
N THR A 240 14.33 -0.15 -11.98
CA THR A 240 14.30 1.18 -11.34
C THR A 240 13.15 2.02 -11.82
N THR A 241 12.68 1.81 -13.05
CA THR A 241 11.60 2.60 -13.66
C THR A 241 10.24 1.90 -13.60
N ARG A 242 9.18 2.70 -13.71
CA ARG A 242 7.81 2.18 -13.80
C ARG A 242 7.59 1.37 -15.08
N ASP A 243 8.08 1.87 -16.22
CA ASP A 243 7.87 1.24 -17.53
C ASP A 243 8.53 -0.14 -17.62
N GLU A 244 9.75 -0.28 -17.09
CA GLU A 244 10.42 -1.58 -16.99
C GLU A 244 9.60 -2.58 -16.17
N ARG A 245 9.06 -2.14 -15.03
CA ARG A 245 8.24 -2.99 -14.16
C ARG A 245 6.92 -3.38 -14.83
N GLU A 246 6.27 -2.45 -15.51
CA GLU A 246 5.04 -2.72 -16.26
C GLU A 246 5.28 -3.76 -17.37
N LEU A 247 6.38 -3.62 -18.12
CA LEU A 247 6.78 -4.58 -19.14
C LEU A 247 7.08 -5.96 -18.52
N ALA A 248 7.85 -6.01 -17.43
CA ALA A 248 8.18 -7.26 -16.75
C ALA A 248 6.93 -7.98 -16.20
N ILE A 249 5.99 -7.23 -15.62
CA ILE A 249 4.70 -7.78 -15.14
C ILE A 249 3.92 -8.38 -16.31
N LYS A 250 3.86 -7.70 -17.46
CA LYS A 250 3.16 -8.18 -18.67
C LYS A 250 3.78 -9.48 -19.21
N LEU A 251 5.11 -9.54 -19.28
CA LEU A 251 5.83 -10.74 -19.71
C LEU A 251 5.62 -11.91 -18.74
N GLN A 252 5.69 -11.66 -17.44
CA GLN A 252 5.49 -12.69 -16.42
C GLN A 252 4.07 -13.27 -16.46
N ARG A 253 3.05 -12.44 -16.64
CA ARG A 253 1.66 -12.92 -16.84
C ARG A 253 1.55 -13.83 -18.05
N THR A 254 2.18 -13.45 -19.16
CA THR A 254 2.17 -14.25 -20.40
C THR A 254 2.83 -15.61 -20.19
N ASN A 255 3.97 -15.64 -19.51
CA ASN A 255 4.68 -16.87 -19.15
C ASN A 255 3.85 -17.77 -18.23
N ASN A 256 3.22 -17.20 -17.21
CA ASN A 256 2.35 -17.94 -16.29
C ASN A 256 1.14 -18.55 -17.02
N VAL A 257 0.51 -17.82 -17.94
CA VAL A 257 -0.57 -18.34 -18.77
C VAL A 257 -0.08 -19.48 -19.66
N ARG A 258 1.09 -19.34 -20.29
CA ARG A 258 1.70 -20.39 -21.12
C ARG A 258 2.00 -21.65 -20.32
N MET A 259 2.63 -21.53 -19.15
CA MET A 259 2.93 -22.68 -18.28
C MET A 259 1.65 -23.34 -17.76
N ARG A 260 0.63 -22.57 -17.36
CA ARG A 260 -0.67 -23.13 -16.97
C ARG A 260 -1.33 -23.91 -18.11
N LYS A 261 -1.29 -23.40 -19.34
CA LYS A 261 -1.79 -24.11 -20.53
C LYS A 261 -1.01 -25.39 -20.82
N GLN A 262 0.32 -25.36 -20.72
CA GLN A 262 1.17 -26.55 -20.91
C GLN A 262 0.92 -27.61 -19.83
N ASN A 263 0.79 -27.20 -18.56
CA ASN A 263 0.47 -28.11 -17.46
C ASN A 263 -0.96 -28.68 -17.59
N LEU A 264 -1.92 -27.88 -18.04
CA LEU A 264 -3.28 -28.34 -18.33
C LEU A 264 -3.28 -29.32 -19.50
N PHE A 265 -2.54 -29.04 -20.57
CA PHE A 265 -2.40 -29.93 -21.73
C PHE A 265 -1.71 -31.24 -21.33
N ALA A 266 -0.63 -31.18 -20.55
CA ALA A 266 0.03 -32.38 -20.01
C ALA A 266 -0.90 -33.19 -19.10
N ARG A 267 -1.75 -32.54 -18.29
CA ARG A 267 -2.80 -33.20 -17.51
C ARG A 267 -3.86 -33.85 -18.40
N ILE A 268 -4.33 -33.17 -19.45
CA ILE A 268 -5.31 -33.72 -20.40
C ILE A 268 -4.72 -34.92 -21.15
N CYS A 269 -3.46 -34.84 -21.60
CA CYS A 269 -2.77 -35.93 -22.29
C CYS A 269 -2.37 -37.11 -21.39
N SER A 270 -2.42 -36.94 -20.07
CA SER A 270 -2.17 -38.02 -19.09
C SER A 270 -3.44 -38.62 -18.50
N ILE A 271 -4.63 -38.15 -18.92
CA ILE A 271 -5.88 -38.87 -18.69
C ILE A 271 -5.90 -40.04 -19.68
N GLU A 272 -5.66 -41.27 -19.19
CA GLU A 272 -5.84 -42.47 -20.00
C GLU A 272 -7.28 -42.54 -20.52
N PRO A 273 -7.49 -42.95 -21.79
CA PRO A 273 -8.84 -43.15 -22.31
C PRO A 273 -9.55 -44.17 -21.42
N VAL A 274 -10.73 -43.79 -20.91
CA VAL A 274 -11.61 -44.70 -20.17
C VAL A 274 -11.92 -45.90 -21.07
N VAL A 275 -11.26 -47.02 -20.79
CA VAL A 275 -11.54 -48.29 -21.48
C VAL A 275 -12.88 -48.79 -20.96
N PHE A 276 -13.93 -48.62 -21.76
CA PHE A 276 -15.19 -49.30 -21.49
C PHE A 276 -14.98 -50.82 -21.64
N PRO A 277 -15.28 -51.64 -20.61
CA PRO A 277 -15.10 -53.07 -20.71
C PRO A 277 -16.04 -53.65 -21.77
N LYS A 278 -15.47 -54.36 -22.74
CA LYS A 278 -16.22 -55.19 -23.70
C LYS A 278 -16.98 -56.25 -22.93
N TYR A 279 -18.31 -56.14 -22.90
CA TYR A 279 -19.19 -57.21 -22.44
C TYR A 279 -19.10 -58.40 -23.39
N ASN A 280 -18.29 -59.40 -23.04
CA ASN A 280 -18.44 -60.75 -23.57
C ASN A 280 -19.61 -61.42 -22.83
N ARG A 281 -20.73 -61.61 -23.51
CA ARG A 281 -21.73 -62.62 -23.14
C ARG A 281 -21.76 -63.69 -24.22
N MET A 282 -21.01 -64.76 -23.97
CA MET A 282 -21.35 -66.11 -24.43
C MET A 282 -22.03 -66.80 -23.25
N VAL A 283 -23.32 -67.12 -23.35
CA VAL A 283 -23.90 -68.34 -22.80
C VAL A 283 -25.01 -68.78 -23.74
N SER A 284 -24.80 -69.95 -24.31
CA SER A 284 -25.73 -70.82 -25.01
C SER A 284 -26.79 -71.41 -24.09
N VAL A 285 -28.06 -71.43 -24.53
CA VAL A 285 -28.94 -72.62 -24.59
C VAL A 285 -29.75 -72.49 -25.88
#